data_AF-A0A0D2MI60-F1
#
_entry.id   AF-A0A0D2MI60-F1
#
_cell.length_a   1.000
_cell.length_b   1.000
_cell.length_c   1.000
_cell.angle_alpha   90.00
_cell.angle_beta   90.00
_cell.angle_gamma   90.00
#
_symmetry.space_group_name_H-M   'P 1'
#
loop_
_entity.id
_entity.type
_entity.pdbx_description
1 polymer ?
#
loop_
_entity_poly.entity_id
_entity_poly.type
_entity_poly.pdbx_seq_one_letter_code
_entity_poly.pdbx_strand_id
1 'polypeptide(L)'
;MNGPLCAGSSTMRACARIQGSQLRHVATRLQQGARRGVPVQAAAGEQTKQLQLPREGHMLISKTEVPSFIQRDDMMDQLLRWALIEANEGGLRNFGMPMKVQPTYSNETLWGFDIEVIKEGEKKADLGVNFDSDIALKHEWVGRDQDGFPTMEGNAEQVPGKYLEIWKLDPVKVDEDTRSTIRAFCNGLVIALNRYYAFGSVFA
;
A
#
# COMPACT_ATOMS: atom_id res chain seq x y z
N MET A 1 54.80 34.24 32.56
CA MET A 1 53.53 33.53 32.84
C MET A 1 53.62 32.96 34.24
N ASN A 2 52.69 33.32 35.12
CA ASN A 2 52.63 32.83 36.50
C ASN A 2 51.82 31.52 36.56
N GLY A 3 52.11 30.64 37.52
CA GLY A 3 51.19 29.54 37.89
C GLY A 3 50.09 30.04 38.84
N PRO A 4 49.64 29.26 39.87
CA PRO A 4 49.94 27.85 40.19
C PRO A 4 48.68 27.09 40.76
N LEU A 5 48.85 26.03 41.58
CA LEU A 5 47.90 25.54 42.64
C LEU A 5 46.56 24.89 42.15
N CYS A 6 45.76 24.12 42.95
CA CYS A 6 45.95 23.12 44.03
C CYS A 6 44.59 22.44 44.37
N ALA A 7 44.60 21.29 45.09
CA ALA A 7 43.44 20.64 45.78
C ALA A 7 42.23 20.23 44.88
N GLY A 8 41.23 19.41 45.24
CA GLY A 8 40.81 18.58 46.41
C GLY A 8 39.45 17.90 46.06
N SER A 9 38.74 17.08 46.85
CA SER A 9 38.93 16.43 48.16
C SER A 9 37.83 15.33 48.37
N SER A 10 37.79 14.69 49.56
CA SER A 10 36.63 14.15 50.35
C SER A 10 35.20 14.13 49.74
N THR A 11 34.28 13.18 49.99
CA THR A 11 34.03 12.18 51.08
C THR A 11 32.90 11.23 50.61
N MET A 12 32.96 9.90 50.69
CA MET A 12 32.65 8.98 51.83
C MET A 12 31.16 8.84 52.25
N ARG A 13 30.76 7.57 52.53
CA ARG A 13 29.55 7.04 53.24
C ARG A 13 28.33 6.73 52.35
N ALA A 14 27.93 5.46 52.17
CA ALA A 14 27.31 4.47 53.09
C ALA A 14 25.77 4.49 52.94
N CYS A 15 25.13 3.49 52.34
CA CYS A 15 24.80 2.16 52.91
C CYS A 15 23.62 2.21 53.91
N ALA A 16 22.42 1.88 53.41
CA ALA A 16 21.35 1.25 54.19
C ALA A 16 20.41 0.48 53.24
N ARG A 17 20.00 -0.72 53.66
CA ARG A 17 19.09 -1.66 52.97
C ARG A 17 17.96 -1.97 53.97
N ILE A 18 16.91 -2.67 53.49
CA ILE A 18 15.91 -3.47 54.25
C ILE A 18 14.47 -2.92 54.28
N GLN A 19 13.64 -3.58 53.46
CA GLN A 19 12.29 -4.16 53.72
C GLN A 19 11.37 -3.56 54.80
N GLY A 20 10.04 -3.54 54.51
CA GLY A 20 9.06 -3.76 55.59
C GLY A 20 7.61 -3.28 55.39
N SER A 21 6.76 -4.11 54.77
CA SER A 21 5.46 -4.56 55.33
C SER A 21 4.34 -3.58 55.79
N GLN A 22 3.17 -3.77 55.14
CA GLN A 22 1.78 -3.74 55.68
C GLN A 22 0.96 -2.45 55.91
N LEU A 23 -0.11 -2.36 55.12
CA LEU A 23 -1.54 -2.23 55.50
C LEU A 23 -2.00 -1.20 56.55
N ARG A 24 -2.94 -0.32 56.13
CA ARG A 24 -4.25 -0.14 56.80
C ARG A 24 -5.29 0.52 55.89
N HIS A 25 -6.57 0.28 56.20
CA HIS A 25 -7.73 0.64 55.38
C HIS A 25 -8.13 2.12 55.46
N VAL A 26 -8.73 2.63 54.37
CA VAL A 26 -9.75 3.69 54.41
C VAL A 26 -10.91 3.26 53.51
N ALA A 27 -12.14 3.28 54.03
CA ALA A 27 -13.35 2.95 53.29
C ALA A 27 -14.07 4.24 52.85
N THR A 28 -14.50 4.32 51.58
CA THR A 28 -15.30 5.46 51.11
C THR A 28 -16.36 5.05 50.07
N ARG A 29 -17.63 5.25 50.45
CA ARG A 29 -18.84 5.52 49.64
C ARG A 29 -19.10 4.75 48.33
N LEU A 30 -20.18 3.97 48.38
CA LEU A 30 -21.19 3.96 47.31
C LEU A 30 -21.64 5.39 46.96
N GLN A 31 -21.49 5.82 45.71
CA GLN A 31 -22.37 6.81 45.09
C GLN A 31 -22.33 6.72 43.55
N GLN A 32 -23.48 7.03 42.96
CA GLN A 32 -23.85 6.81 41.56
C GLN A 32 -22.91 7.49 40.55
N GLY A 33 -22.67 6.82 39.42
CA GLY A 33 -22.03 7.39 38.23
C GLY A 33 -22.59 6.74 36.98
N ALA A 34 -23.43 7.47 36.22
CA ALA A 34 -24.05 6.94 35.02
C ALA A 34 -23.01 6.54 33.96
N ARG A 35 -23.24 5.43 33.27
CA ARG A 35 -22.46 5.03 32.09
C ARG A 35 -22.66 6.09 30.99
N ARG A 36 -21.74 7.06 30.90
CA ARG A 36 -21.58 7.88 29.70
C ARG A 36 -21.13 6.95 28.58
N GLY A 37 -22.07 6.55 27.73
CA GLY A 37 -21.73 6.00 26.43
C GLY A 37 -20.93 7.05 25.67
N VAL A 38 -19.70 6.71 25.31
CA VAL A 38 -18.93 7.52 24.36
C VAL A 38 -19.59 7.32 22.99
N PRO A 39 -20.11 8.36 22.34
CA PRO A 39 -20.51 8.23 20.95
C PRO A 39 -19.24 8.01 20.13
N VAL A 40 -19.04 6.78 19.65
CA VAL A 40 -18.08 6.52 18.58
C VAL A 40 -18.58 7.28 17.37
N GLN A 41 -17.94 8.42 17.09
CA GLN A 41 -18.20 9.18 15.88
C GLN A 41 -17.66 8.36 14.71
N ALA A 42 -18.54 7.62 14.04
CA ALA A 42 -18.27 6.99 12.77
C ALA A 42 -18.08 8.09 11.71
N ALA A 43 -16.84 8.59 11.61
CA ALA A 43 -16.46 9.72 10.79
C ALA A 43 -15.38 9.30 9.77
N ALA A 44 -15.78 8.49 8.80
CA ALA A 44 -15.13 8.37 7.51
C ALA A 44 -16.13 7.70 6.55
N GLY A 45 -16.74 8.48 5.66
CA GLY A 45 -17.42 7.90 4.51
C GLY A 45 -16.35 7.49 3.50
N GLU A 46 -15.95 6.22 3.48
CA GLU A 46 -15.21 5.67 2.34
C GLU A 46 -16.10 5.81 1.11
N GLN A 47 -15.75 6.76 0.23
CA GLN A 47 -16.38 6.87 -1.07
C GLN A 47 -15.89 5.70 -1.92
N THR A 48 -16.65 4.61 -1.93
CA THR A 48 -16.41 3.44 -2.78
C THR A 48 -16.50 3.86 -4.24
N LYS A 49 -15.38 4.28 -4.81
CA LYS A 49 -15.26 4.75 -6.19
C LYS A 49 -15.39 3.55 -7.13
N GLN A 50 -16.63 3.23 -7.50
CA GLN A 50 -16.94 2.11 -8.38
C GLN A 50 -16.13 2.18 -9.67
N LEU A 51 -15.77 1.01 -10.19
CA LEU A 51 -14.94 0.83 -11.38
C LEU A 51 -15.53 1.52 -12.61
N GLN A 52 -14.69 2.23 -13.38
CA GLN A 52 -15.14 3.10 -14.48
C GLN A 52 -14.55 2.64 -15.81
N LEU A 53 -15.41 1.98 -16.60
CA LEU A 53 -15.23 1.69 -18.03
C LEU A 53 -14.73 2.93 -18.80
N PRO A 54 -13.97 2.77 -19.90
CA PRO A 54 -13.14 3.81 -20.49
C PRO A 54 -13.92 5.10 -20.76
N ARG A 55 -13.68 6.11 -19.94
CA ARG A 55 -14.30 7.43 -20.04
C ARG A 55 -13.51 8.30 -21.01
N GLU A 56 -14.24 9.10 -21.78
CA GLU A 56 -13.65 10.07 -22.71
C GLU A 56 -12.64 10.96 -21.98
N GLY A 57 -11.38 10.96 -22.45
CA GLY A 57 -10.28 11.72 -21.84
C GLY A 57 -9.28 10.91 -21.01
N HIS A 58 -9.55 9.63 -20.71
CA HIS A 58 -8.57 8.75 -20.05
C HIS A 58 -7.49 8.30 -21.06
N MET A 59 -6.22 8.29 -20.64
CA MET A 59 -5.08 7.89 -21.48
C MET A 59 -4.39 6.65 -20.90
N LEU A 60 -4.39 5.55 -21.65
CA LEU A 60 -3.63 4.34 -21.30
C LEU A 60 -2.12 4.64 -21.40
N ILE A 61 -1.40 4.45 -20.28
CA ILE A 61 0.05 4.63 -20.19
C ILE A 61 0.76 3.31 -20.49
N SER A 62 0.27 2.20 -19.92
CA SER A 62 0.88 0.88 -20.08
C SER A 62 -0.15 -0.23 -19.85
N LYS A 63 0.05 -1.35 -20.53
CA LYS A 63 -0.75 -2.58 -20.41
C LYS A 63 0.22 -3.76 -20.37
N THR A 64 0.15 -4.56 -19.31
CA THR A 64 1.06 -5.69 -19.06
C THR A 64 0.26 -6.96 -18.84
N GLU A 65 0.61 -8.05 -19.51
CA GLU A 65 -0.03 -9.35 -19.31
C GLU A 65 0.40 -9.99 -17.98
N VAL A 66 -0.57 -10.55 -17.25
CA VAL A 66 -0.35 -11.21 -15.97
C VAL A 66 -0.63 -12.71 -16.16
N PRO A 67 0.34 -13.61 -15.94
CA PRO A 67 0.14 -15.04 -16.15
C PRO A 67 -1.03 -15.61 -15.35
N SER A 68 -1.79 -16.55 -15.93
CA SER A 68 -3.04 -17.05 -15.31
C SER A 68 -2.85 -17.88 -14.05
N PHE A 69 -1.63 -18.34 -13.75
CA PHE A 69 -1.29 -19.02 -12.49
C PHE A 69 -1.10 -18.07 -11.29
N ILE A 70 -0.95 -16.76 -11.53
CA ILE A 70 -0.73 -15.76 -10.48
C ILE A 70 -2.04 -15.43 -9.75
N GLN A 71 -2.04 -15.55 -8.42
CA GLN A 71 -3.17 -15.16 -7.57
C GLN A 71 -3.38 -13.64 -7.64
N ARG A 72 -4.55 -13.23 -8.14
CA ARG A 72 -4.86 -11.81 -8.41
C ARG A 72 -5.01 -10.98 -7.14
N ASP A 73 -5.72 -11.53 -6.16
CA ASP A 73 -6.04 -10.84 -4.90
C ASP A 73 -4.77 -10.56 -4.08
N ASP A 74 -3.90 -11.56 -3.90
CA ASP A 74 -2.61 -11.41 -3.21
C ASP A 74 -1.70 -10.41 -3.94
N MET A 75 -1.62 -10.48 -5.28
CA MET A 75 -0.79 -9.54 -6.04
C MET A 75 -1.28 -8.09 -5.88
N MET A 76 -2.59 -7.83 -5.84
CA MET A 76 -3.11 -6.47 -5.62
C MET A 76 -2.97 -5.98 -4.18
N ASP A 77 -3.19 -6.84 -3.18
CA ASP A 77 -2.96 -6.47 -1.79
C ASP A 77 -1.47 -6.14 -1.55
N GLN A 78 -0.56 -6.95 -2.09
CA GLN A 78 0.87 -6.66 -2.03
C GLN A 78 1.25 -5.36 -2.78
N LEU A 79 0.77 -5.15 -4.02
CA LEU A 79 1.06 -3.92 -4.76
C LEU A 79 0.43 -2.66 -4.14
N LEU A 80 -0.76 -2.76 -3.52
CA LEU A 80 -1.37 -1.67 -2.75
C LEU A 80 -0.51 -1.32 -1.53
N ARG A 81 -0.07 -2.32 -0.74
CA ARG A 81 0.82 -2.10 0.40
C ARG A 81 2.14 -1.46 -0.02
N TRP A 82 2.71 -1.91 -1.14
CA TRP A 82 3.91 -1.30 -1.73
C TRP A 82 3.65 0.17 -2.13
N ALA A 83 2.52 0.47 -2.78
CA ALA A 83 2.17 1.84 -3.16
C ALA A 83 1.93 2.75 -1.94
N LEU A 84 1.32 2.24 -0.87
CA LEU A 84 1.15 2.97 0.38
C LEU A 84 2.51 3.36 0.99
N ILE A 85 3.48 2.44 1.02
CA ILE A 85 4.82 2.72 1.58
C ILE A 85 5.63 3.63 0.64
N GLU A 86 5.78 3.27 -0.64
CA GLU A 86 6.70 3.97 -1.53
C GLU A 86 6.13 5.28 -2.11
N ALA A 87 4.81 5.37 -2.34
CA ALA A 87 4.17 6.54 -2.94
C ALA A 87 3.42 7.42 -1.93
N ASN A 88 2.60 6.86 -1.05
CA ASN A 88 1.83 7.66 -0.08
C ASN A 88 2.72 8.19 1.07
N GLU A 89 3.56 7.33 1.67
CA GLU A 89 4.54 7.77 2.69
C GLU A 89 5.83 8.30 2.05
N GLY A 90 6.38 7.59 1.07
CA GLY A 90 7.67 7.88 0.44
C GLY A 90 7.68 8.83 -0.76
N GLY A 91 6.51 9.24 -1.28
CA GLY A 91 6.39 9.81 -2.64
C GLY A 91 7.30 11.00 -2.95
N LEU A 92 7.43 11.96 -2.02
CA LEU A 92 8.31 13.12 -2.19
C LEU A 92 9.79 12.72 -2.29
N ARG A 93 10.21 11.70 -1.55
CA ARG A 93 11.60 11.20 -1.52
C ARG A 93 11.92 10.32 -2.73
N ASN A 94 10.96 9.48 -3.14
CA ASN A 94 11.18 8.42 -4.13
C ASN A 94 10.86 8.87 -5.56
N PHE A 95 9.81 9.68 -5.73
CA PHE A 95 9.27 10.10 -7.03
C PHE A 95 9.28 11.62 -7.26
N GLY A 96 9.69 12.39 -6.24
CA GLY A 96 9.89 13.85 -6.32
C GLY A 96 8.66 14.71 -6.04
N MET A 97 7.47 14.12 -5.83
CA MET A 97 6.25 14.83 -5.44
C MET A 97 5.43 14.01 -4.43
N PRO A 98 4.72 14.65 -3.49
CA PRO A 98 3.81 13.93 -2.61
C PRO A 98 2.65 13.34 -3.43
N MET A 99 2.29 12.10 -3.09
CA MET A 99 1.17 11.38 -3.70
C MET A 99 0.21 10.93 -2.61
N LYS A 100 -1.06 10.70 -2.96
CA LYS A 100 -1.97 9.87 -2.14
C LYS A 100 -2.37 8.64 -2.92
N VAL A 101 -2.52 7.52 -2.22
CA VAL A 101 -3.00 6.25 -2.80
C VAL A 101 -4.37 5.92 -2.19
N GLN A 102 -5.32 5.54 -3.03
CA GLN A 102 -6.68 5.15 -2.63
C GLN A 102 -7.01 3.78 -3.25
N PRO A 103 -7.46 2.79 -2.46
CA PRO A 103 -7.83 1.48 -3.00
C PRO A 103 -9.12 1.56 -3.83
N THR A 104 -9.14 0.83 -4.94
CA THR A 104 -10.28 0.75 -5.87
C THR A 104 -10.86 -0.66 -5.79
N TYR A 105 -12.11 -0.77 -5.36
CA TYR A 105 -12.81 -2.04 -5.16
C TYR A 105 -13.83 -2.31 -6.28
N SER A 106 -13.92 -3.58 -6.68
CA SER A 106 -14.93 -4.09 -7.61
C SER A 106 -15.59 -5.32 -6.99
N ASN A 107 -16.91 -5.27 -6.79
CA ASN A 107 -17.69 -6.35 -6.17
C ASN A 107 -17.09 -6.87 -4.84
N GLU A 108 -16.74 -5.95 -3.94
CA GLU A 108 -16.10 -6.21 -2.62
C GLU A 108 -14.65 -6.76 -2.67
N THR A 109 -14.14 -7.11 -3.86
CA THR A 109 -12.72 -7.47 -4.08
C THR A 109 -11.86 -6.25 -4.39
N LEU A 110 -10.61 -6.23 -3.89
CA LEU A 110 -9.61 -5.22 -4.25
C LEU A 110 -9.19 -5.42 -5.71
N TRP A 111 -9.52 -4.46 -6.58
CA TRP A 111 -9.34 -4.57 -8.03
C TRP A 111 -8.18 -3.74 -8.58
N GLY A 112 -7.73 -2.76 -7.78
CA GLY A 112 -6.68 -1.83 -8.14
C GLY A 112 -6.57 -0.70 -7.12
N PHE A 113 -5.91 0.38 -7.53
CA PHE A 113 -5.77 1.58 -6.73
C PHE A 113 -5.55 2.83 -7.60
N ASP A 114 -6.13 3.94 -7.15
CA ASP A 114 -5.96 5.26 -7.74
C ASP A 114 -4.85 6.02 -6.99
N ILE A 115 -4.14 6.88 -7.72
CA ILE A 115 -3.01 7.68 -7.21
C ILE A 115 -3.20 9.14 -7.59
N GLU A 116 -3.28 9.98 -6.58
CA GLU A 116 -3.42 11.43 -6.69
C GLU A 116 -2.03 12.08 -6.56
N VAL A 117 -1.48 12.69 -7.63
CA VAL A 117 -0.21 13.44 -7.59
C VAL A 117 -0.48 14.91 -7.23
N ILE A 118 0.12 15.37 -6.13
CA ILE A 118 -0.13 16.70 -5.56
C ILE A 118 1.12 17.57 -5.70
N LYS A 119 0.96 18.82 -6.17
CA LYS A 119 2.02 19.82 -6.26
C LYS A 119 1.47 21.13 -5.71
N GLU A 120 2.15 21.71 -4.73
CA GLU A 120 1.79 23.01 -4.12
C GLU A 120 0.38 23.05 -3.48
N GLY A 121 -0.16 21.89 -3.08
CA GLY A 121 -1.51 21.75 -2.53
C GLY A 121 -2.62 21.57 -3.58
N GLU A 122 -2.28 21.64 -4.87
CA GLU A 122 -3.19 21.33 -5.97
C GLU A 122 -2.97 19.91 -6.52
N LYS A 123 -4.06 19.25 -6.88
CA LYS A 123 -4.05 18.00 -7.66
C LYS A 123 -3.57 18.29 -9.09
N LYS A 124 -2.49 17.65 -9.54
CA LYS A 124 -1.97 17.83 -10.92
C LYS A 124 -2.26 16.66 -11.85
N ALA A 125 -2.31 15.44 -11.32
CA ALA A 125 -2.65 14.26 -12.12
C ALA A 125 -3.16 13.09 -11.26
N ASP A 126 -4.25 12.49 -11.71
CA ASP A 126 -4.72 11.19 -11.26
C ASP A 126 -4.22 10.07 -12.19
N LEU A 127 -3.67 9.03 -11.58
CA LEU A 127 -3.40 7.73 -12.19
C LEU A 127 -4.36 6.69 -11.61
N GLY A 128 -4.69 5.65 -12.39
CA GLY A 128 -5.37 4.46 -11.91
C GLY A 128 -4.61 3.21 -12.34
N VAL A 129 -4.26 2.35 -11.38
CA VAL A 129 -3.66 1.03 -11.62
C VAL A 129 -4.73 -0.01 -11.34
N ASN A 130 -5.26 -0.66 -12.38
CA ASN A 130 -6.39 -1.58 -12.26
C ASN A 130 -6.20 -2.80 -13.16
N PHE A 131 -6.82 -3.92 -12.81
CA PHE A 131 -6.97 -5.03 -13.76
C PHE A 131 -7.99 -4.72 -14.86
N ASP A 132 -7.77 -5.29 -16.03
CA ASP A 132 -8.71 -5.30 -17.15
C ASP A 132 -9.85 -6.31 -16.90
N SER A 133 -11.00 -6.09 -17.53
CA SER A 133 -12.14 -7.00 -17.57
C SER A 133 -11.88 -8.32 -18.32
N ASP A 134 -10.82 -8.39 -19.14
CA ASP A 134 -10.44 -9.57 -19.91
C ASP A 134 -10.18 -10.82 -19.03
N ILE A 135 -10.65 -11.97 -19.51
CA ILE A 135 -10.50 -13.27 -18.84
C ILE A 135 -9.27 -14.02 -19.38
N ALA A 136 -8.42 -14.50 -18.48
CA ALA A 136 -7.35 -15.44 -18.79
C ALA A 136 -7.83 -16.89 -18.54
N LEU A 137 -7.57 -17.77 -19.50
CA LEU A 137 -7.81 -19.21 -19.33
C LEU A 137 -6.60 -19.87 -18.68
N LYS A 138 -6.85 -20.67 -17.65
CA LYS A 138 -5.87 -21.52 -16.98
C LYS A 138 -6.27 -22.97 -17.21
N HIS A 139 -5.48 -23.69 -18.00
CA HIS A 139 -5.64 -25.12 -18.21
C HIS A 139 -4.78 -25.87 -17.18
N GLU A 140 -5.31 -26.96 -16.64
CA GLU A 140 -4.63 -27.73 -15.61
C GLU A 140 -3.39 -28.47 -16.15
N TRP A 141 -3.50 -29.03 -17.36
CA TRP A 141 -2.44 -29.82 -18.00
C TRP A 141 -2.37 -29.59 -19.52
N VAL A 142 -1.24 -29.98 -20.10
CA VAL A 142 -1.04 -30.01 -21.56
C VAL A 142 -0.85 -31.47 -21.97
N GLY A 143 -1.86 -32.01 -22.66
CA GLY A 143 -1.84 -33.34 -23.26
C GLY A 143 -1.05 -33.36 -24.58
N ARG A 144 -1.10 -34.50 -25.27
CA ARG A 144 -0.60 -34.65 -26.64
C ARG A 144 -1.71 -35.24 -27.51
N ASP A 145 -1.95 -34.65 -28.68
CA ASP A 145 -2.83 -35.26 -29.68
C ASP A 145 -2.18 -36.47 -30.37
N GLN A 146 -2.93 -37.04 -31.32
CA GLN A 146 -2.52 -38.22 -32.08
C GLN A 146 -1.35 -37.94 -33.04
N ASP A 147 -1.11 -36.67 -33.41
CA ASP A 147 0.00 -36.21 -34.23
C ASP A 147 1.21 -35.78 -33.38
N GLY A 148 1.08 -35.81 -32.06
CA GLY A 148 2.12 -35.49 -31.09
C GLY A 148 2.24 -34.01 -30.72
N PHE A 149 1.32 -33.16 -31.18
CA PHE A 149 1.30 -31.74 -30.83
C PHE A 149 0.69 -31.52 -29.43
N PRO A 150 1.16 -30.50 -28.69
CA PRO A 150 0.63 -30.17 -27.37
C PRO A 150 -0.80 -29.63 -27.46
N THR A 151 -1.74 -30.29 -26.80
CA THR A 151 -3.16 -29.90 -26.74
C THR A 151 -3.52 -29.50 -25.32
N MET A 152 -4.25 -28.40 -25.12
CA MET A 152 -4.65 -27.98 -23.78
C MET A 152 -5.90 -28.76 -23.34
N GLU A 153 -5.75 -29.59 -22.31
CA GLU A 153 -6.78 -30.51 -21.81
C GLU A 153 -6.97 -30.36 -20.29
N GLY A 154 -8.11 -30.84 -19.78
CA GLY A 154 -8.49 -30.72 -18.37
C GLY A 154 -9.42 -29.53 -18.08
N ASN A 155 -9.68 -29.27 -16.80
CA ASN A 155 -10.58 -28.19 -16.39
C ASN A 155 -9.97 -26.82 -16.73
N ALA A 156 -10.72 -26.00 -17.47
CA ALA A 156 -10.35 -24.62 -17.77
C ALA A 156 -10.90 -23.69 -16.67
N GLU A 157 -10.02 -23.19 -15.83
CA GLU A 157 -10.36 -22.15 -14.84
C GLU A 157 -10.31 -20.77 -15.51
N GLN A 158 -11.39 -20.00 -15.34
CA GLN A 158 -11.51 -18.63 -15.86
C GLN A 158 -11.03 -17.65 -14.79
N VAL A 159 -9.87 -17.03 -15.00
CA VAL A 159 -9.28 -16.05 -14.10
C VAL A 159 -9.49 -14.65 -14.69
N PRO A 160 -10.33 -13.78 -14.09
CA PRO A 160 -10.51 -12.42 -14.57
C PRO A 160 -9.25 -11.57 -14.30
N GLY A 161 -9.06 -10.47 -15.03
CA GLY A 161 -7.85 -9.66 -14.91
C GLY A 161 -6.67 -10.24 -15.70
N LYS A 162 -6.85 -10.45 -17.01
CA LYS A 162 -5.76 -10.90 -17.90
C LYS A 162 -4.59 -9.90 -17.94
N TYR A 163 -4.90 -8.61 -17.97
CA TYR A 163 -3.91 -7.54 -18.05
C TYR A 163 -4.01 -6.63 -16.81
N LEU A 164 -2.86 -6.12 -16.39
CA LEU A 164 -2.76 -4.97 -15.50
C LEU A 164 -2.56 -3.72 -16.35
N GLU A 165 -3.39 -2.71 -16.14
CA GLU A 165 -3.39 -1.46 -16.90
C GLU A 165 -3.09 -0.27 -16.01
N ILE A 166 -2.25 0.63 -16.52
CA ILE A 166 -1.95 1.93 -15.90
C ILE A 166 -2.60 3.00 -16.76
N TRP A 167 -3.61 3.67 -16.20
CA TRP A 167 -4.36 4.73 -16.84
C TRP A 167 -4.00 6.08 -16.23
N LYS A 168 -3.97 7.14 -17.06
CA LYS A 168 -4.12 8.52 -16.60
C LYS A 168 -5.61 8.85 -16.65
N LEU A 169 -6.20 9.21 -15.51
CA LEU A 169 -7.65 9.47 -15.40
C LEU A 169 -7.99 10.92 -15.80
N ASP A 170 -7.15 11.90 -15.45
CA ASP A 170 -7.39 13.29 -15.85
C ASP A 170 -7.02 13.53 -17.33
N PRO A 171 -7.83 14.27 -18.11
CA PRO A 171 -7.48 14.70 -19.47
C PRO A 171 -6.48 15.87 -19.52
N VAL A 172 -6.17 16.49 -18.38
CA VAL A 172 -5.30 17.68 -18.28
C VAL A 172 -3.87 17.34 -18.72
N LYS A 173 -3.22 18.24 -19.48
CA LYS A 173 -1.80 18.09 -19.87
C LYS A 173 -0.90 18.25 -18.64
N VAL A 174 0.01 17.31 -18.46
CA VAL A 174 1.02 17.34 -17.39
C VAL A 174 2.29 18.10 -17.81
N ASP A 175 2.81 18.88 -16.88
CA ASP A 175 4.14 19.49 -16.92
C ASP A 175 5.24 18.42 -16.94
N GLU A 176 6.46 18.79 -17.37
CA GLU A 176 7.57 17.84 -17.49
C GLU A 176 7.99 17.25 -16.14
N ASP A 177 7.92 18.02 -15.05
CA ASP A 177 8.22 17.51 -13.70
C ASP A 177 7.23 16.39 -13.33
N THR A 178 5.93 16.65 -13.44
CA THR A 178 4.88 15.66 -13.16
C THR A 178 5.00 14.46 -14.10
N ARG A 179 5.40 14.65 -15.37
CA ARG A 179 5.66 13.55 -16.30
C ARG A 179 6.88 12.72 -15.89
N SER A 180 7.94 13.34 -15.37
CA SER A 180 9.11 12.66 -14.81
C SER A 180 8.70 11.81 -13.59
N THR A 181 7.91 12.40 -12.69
CA THR A 181 7.34 11.74 -11.51
C THR A 181 6.46 10.53 -11.89
N ILE A 182 5.56 10.66 -12.87
CA ILE A 182 4.73 9.54 -13.36
C ILE A 182 5.61 8.41 -13.94
N ARG A 183 6.65 8.73 -14.71
CA ARG A 183 7.60 7.73 -15.23
C ARG A 183 8.38 7.03 -14.13
N ALA A 184 8.83 7.78 -13.12
CA ALA A 184 9.54 7.22 -11.97
C ALA A 184 8.63 6.25 -11.18
N PHE A 185 7.36 6.61 -10.97
CA PHE A 185 6.36 5.73 -10.38
C PHE A 185 6.15 4.45 -11.20
N CYS A 186 5.92 4.56 -12.52
CA CYS A 186 5.75 3.38 -13.38
C CYS A 186 6.96 2.45 -13.36
N ASN A 187 8.19 3.00 -13.35
CA ASN A 187 9.42 2.21 -13.21
C ASN A 187 9.48 1.48 -11.85
N GLY A 188 9.10 2.16 -10.76
CA GLY A 188 9.01 1.54 -9.43
C GLY A 188 8.00 0.39 -9.39
N LEU A 189 6.82 0.57 -10.00
CA LEU A 189 5.77 -0.44 -10.07
C LEU A 189 6.21 -1.67 -10.88
N VAL A 190 6.93 -1.48 -11.99
CA VAL A 190 7.52 -2.59 -12.78
C VAL A 190 8.57 -3.35 -11.98
N ILE A 191 9.39 -2.67 -11.16
CA ILE A 191 10.35 -3.33 -10.27
C ILE A 191 9.62 -4.16 -9.19
N ALA A 192 8.54 -3.63 -8.60
CA ALA A 192 7.72 -4.34 -7.62
C ALA A 192 7.05 -5.60 -8.21
N LEU A 193 6.48 -5.49 -9.42
CA LEU A 193 5.94 -6.63 -10.18
C LEU A 193 7.00 -7.70 -10.46
N ASN A 194 8.19 -7.30 -10.91
CA ASN A 194 9.27 -8.25 -11.20
C ASN A 194 9.76 -8.97 -9.93
N ARG A 195 9.79 -8.29 -8.77
CA ARG A 195 10.07 -8.94 -7.47
C ARG A 195 8.99 -9.93 -7.09
N TYR A 196 7.71 -9.56 -7.26
CA TYR A 196 6.59 -10.45 -7.01
C TYR A 196 6.66 -11.71 -7.88
N TYR A 197 6.96 -11.58 -9.18
CA TYR A 197 7.15 -12.72 -10.07
C TYR A 197 8.39 -13.58 -9.73
N ALA A 198 9.45 -12.99 -9.17
CA ALA A 198 10.67 -13.72 -8.80
C ALA A 198 10.58 -14.45 -7.44
N PHE A 199 9.87 -13.86 -6.47
CA PHE A 199 9.93 -14.28 -5.06
C PHE A 199 8.56 -14.52 -4.40
N GLY A 200 7.45 -14.26 -5.10
CA GLY A 200 6.11 -14.24 -4.49
C GLY A 200 5.86 -13.04 -3.58
N SER A 201 6.77 -12.05 -3.55
CA SER A 201 6.56 -10.81 -2.80
C SER A 201 7.21 -9.58 -3.44
N VAL A 202 6.53 -8.44 -3.32
CA VAL A 202 6.98 -7.12 -3.81
C VAL A 202 8.11 -6.50 -2.96
N PHE A 203 8.32 -7.00 -1.74
CA PHE A 203 9.26 -6.47 -0.75
C PHE A 203 10.60 -7.23 -0.66
N ALA A 204 10.80 -8.24 -1.52
CA ALA A 204 12.01 -9.05 -1.59
C ALA A 204 13.19 -8.35 -2.29
#